data_AF-A0A817G7L8-F1
#
_entry.id   AF-A0A817G7L8-F1
#
_cell.length_a   1.000
_cell.length_b   1.000
_cell.length_c   1.000
_cell.angle_alpha   90.00
_cell.angle_beta   90.00
_cell.angle_gamma   90.00
#
_symmetry.space_group_name_H-M   'P 1'
#
loop_
_entity.id
_entity.type
_entity.pdbx_description
1 polymer ?
#
loop_
_entity_poly.entity_id
_entity_poly.type
_entity_poly.pdbx_seq_one_letter_code
_entity_poly.pdbx_strand_id
1 'polypeptide(L)'
;MSDSSVTSTSYNSSNKKFVLKNAYSSIIELISSQQAIEELQKTDDYIANFSQFDLESRVNVSSPTIQDYIKFITQQILTWDEESSQAMTSCIEFINTTCLEQLSLLTYPLQIYVVLTNGKDENNAAYCRNESVIVMPLRIVLGRNISQIFAHELFHIWSKWHTNLTIRDELYASIGYHKIPVEKSIEFPASLQKIKMTNPDAPFVLKYYIELEKVGDKSGKKYKCTPILHASRLFDPQISTNFFDYLVATTLILDDESYEPLEPIQYLSYTEASNFFHQIGYNTNYTIHPEEILADNFALWMMKKDQSATLASPIVVLRLADIISAAVKDRN
;
A
#
# COMPACT_ATOMS: atom_id res chain seq x y z
N MET A 1 -4.76 57.89 12.69
CA MET A 1 -4.55 56.63 13.44
C MET A 1 -5.23 55.54 12.63
N SER A 2 -4.43 54.55 12.26
CA SER A 2 -4.64 53.59 11.19
C SER A 2 -5.80 52.64 11.44
N ASP A 3 -6.72 52.61 10.49
CA ASP A 3 -7.74 51.58 10.30
C ASP A 3 -7.06 50.34 9.70
N SER A 4 -6.83 49.31 10.51
CA SER A 4 -6.34 48.02 10.03
C SER A 4 -7.53 47.14 9.68
N SER A 5 -7.90 47.17 8.41
CA SER A 5 -8.79 46.19 7.79
C SER A 5 -8.16 44.81 7.88
N VAL A 6 -8.76 43.94 8.71
CA VAL A 6 -8.48 42.52 8.72
C VAL A 6 -9.06 41.95 7.43
N THR A 7 -8.20 41.67 6.46
CA THR A 7 -8.55 40.90 5.27
C THR A 7 -8.92 39.48 5.70
N SER A 8 -10.22 39.18 5.71
CA SER A 8 -10.73 37.82 5.83
C SER A 8 -10.34 37.06 4.56
N THR A 9 -9.25 36.29 4.61
CA THR A 9 -8.99 35.24 3.62
C THR A 9 -10.04 34.16 3.82
N SER A 10 -11.05 34.16 2.95
CA SER A 10 -11.99 33.06 2.86
C SER A 10 -11.23 31.83 2.36
N TYR A 11 -10.81 30.95 3.26
CA TYR A 11 -10.34 29.63 2.89
C TYR A 11 -11.49 28.91 2.21
N ASN A 12 -11.36 28.73 0.90
CA ASN A 12 -12.38 28.10 0.09
C ASN A 12 -12.40 26.60 0.45
N SER A 13 -13.29 26.21 1.36
CA SER A 13 -13.43 24.85 1.92
C SER A 13 -14.10 23.87 0.94
N SER A 14 -14.01 24.13 -0.36
CA SER A 14 -14.66 23.35 -1.40
C SER A 14 -13.72 22.25 -1.92
N ASN A 15 -14.30 21.09 -2.19
CA ASN A 15 -13.57 19.98 -2.78
C ASN A 15 -13.02 20.38 -4.16
N LYS A 16 -11.80 19.98 -4.47
CA LYS A 16 -11.17 20.23 -5.79
C LYS A 16 -11.16 18.95 -6.61
N LYS A 17 -11.75 18.99 -7.80
CA LYS A 17 -11.90 17.83 -8.69
C LYS A 17 -10.97 17.91 -9.88
N PHE A 18 -10.44 16.77 -10.27
CA PHE A 18 -9.56 16.58 -11.42
C PHE A 18 -10.03 15.36 -12.20
N VAL A 19 -9.94 15.43 -13.52
CA VAL A 19 -10.11 14.24 -14.36
C VAL A 19 -8.77 13.51 -14.41
N LEU A 20 -8.74 12.24 -14.03
CA LEU A 20 -7.66 11.32 -14.30
C LEU A 20 -7.90 10.74 -15.70
N LYS A 21 -6.98 10.92 -16.65
CA LYS A 21 -7.15 10.52 -18.06
C LYS A 21 -6.90 9.02 -18.31
N ASN A 22 -7.40 8.18 -17.40
CA ASN A 22 -7.42 6.74 -17.55
C ASN A 22 -8.57 6.31 -18.47
N ALA A 23 -8.72 4.99 -18.69
CA ALA A 23 -9.72 4.43 -19.63
C ALA A 23 -11.16 4.95 -19.41
N TYR A 24 -11.54 5.25 -18.16
CA TYR A 24 -12.89 5.72 -17.81
C TYR A 24 -12.98 7.20 -17.41
N SER A 25 -11.88 7.95 -17.52
CA SER A 25 -11.84 9.36 -17.09
C SER A 25 -12.32 9.54 -15.64
N SER A 26 -11.76 8.76 -14.72
CA SER A 26 -12.10 8.80 -13.29
C SER A 26 -11.88 10.19 -12.70
N ILE A 27 -12.61 10.53 -11.65
CA ILE A 27 -12.44 11.80 -10.93
C ILE A 27 -11.56 11.57 -9.72
N ILE A 28 -10.47 12.32 -9.63
CA ILE A 28 -9.73 12.51 -8.38
C ILE A 28 -10.29 13.74 -7.68
N GLU A 29 -10.70 13.59 -6.43
CA GLU A 29 -11.23 14.69 -5.62
C GLU A 29 -10.40 14.86 -4.36
N LEU A 30 -9.78 16.04 -4.22
CA LEU A 30 -9.21 16.50 -2.96
C LEU A 30 -10.39 16.88 -2.07
N ILE A 31 -10.74 16.02 -1.13
CA ILE A 31 -11.94 16.18 -0.31
C ILE A 31 -11.68 17.09 0.89
N SER A 32 -12.72 17.81 1.31
CA SER A 32 -12.70 18.67 2.50
C SER A 32 -12.45 17.85 3.77
N SER A 33 -11.98 18.53 4.83
CA SER A 33 -11.72 17.90 6.13
C SER A 33 -12.97 17.23 6.72
N GLN A 34 -14.16 17.80 6.49
CA GLN A 34 -15.41 17.20 6.95
C GLN A 34 -15.70 15.86 6.25
N GLN A 35 -15.60 15.83 4.92
CA GLN A 35 -15.81 14.59 4.17
C GLN A 35 -14.69 13.58 4.46
N ALA A 36 -13.45 14.03 4.65
CA ALA A 36 -12.35 13.15 5.04
C ALA A 36 -12.61 12.47 6.40
N ILE A 37 -13.23 13.18 7.36
CA ILE A 37 -13.66 12.58 8.63
C ILE A 37 -14.71 11.50 8.35
N GLU A 38 -15.72 11.79 7.52
CA GLU A 38 -16.76 10.82 7.17
C GLU A 38 -16.19 9.56 6.48
N GLU A 39 -15.17 9.71 5.63
CA GLU A 39 -14.50 8.58 4.97
C GLU A 39 -13.62 7.76 5.94
N LEU A 40 -12.77 8.42 6.75
CA LEU A 40 -11.82 7.73 7.61
C LEU A 40 -12.44 7.10 8.87
N GLN A 41 -13.62 7.54 9.28
CA GLN A 41 -14.39 6.91 10.37
C GLN A 41 -15.03 5.58 9.98
N LYS A 42 -15.16 5.27 8.68
CA LYS A 42 -15.72 4.00 8.23
C LYS A 42 -14.82 2.85 8.65
N THR A 43 -15.44 1.78 9.14
CA THR A 43 -14.75 0.50 9.35
C THR A 43 -14.63 -0.21 8.01
N ASP A 44 -13.41 -0.60 7.67
CA ASP A 44 -13.04 -1.32 6.46
C ASP A 44 -12.18 -2.54 6.80
N ASP A 45 -11.77 -3.30 5.79
CA ASP A 45 -10.98 -4.51 5.99
C ASP A 45 -9.69 -4.24 6.78
N TYR A 46 -9.10 -3.06 6.64
CA TYR A 46 -7.94 -2.67 7.40
C TYR A 46 -8.22 -2.61 8.91
N ILE A 47 -9.19 -1.80 9.33
CA ILE A 47 -9.56 -1.67 10.76
C ILE A 47 -10.11 -2.99 11.30
N ALA A 48 -10.92 -3.71 10.51
CA ALA A 48 -11.51 -4.98 10.91
C ALA A 48 -10.47 -6.07 11.20
N ASN A 49 -9.27 -5.95 10.62
CA ASN A 49 -8.17 -6.88 10.84
C ASN A 49 -7.18 -6.43 11.92
N PHE A 50 -7.40 -5.33 12.63
CA PHE A 50 -6.42 -4.88 13.64
C PHE A 50 -6.17 -5.90 14.75
N SER A 51 -4.89 -6.05 15.08
CA SER A 51 -4.48 -6.66 16.34
C SER A 51 -4.46 -5.63 17.48
N GLN A 52 -4.24 -6.12 18.69
CA GLN A 52 -3.97 -5.25 19.84
C GLN A 52 -2.72 -4.39 19.62
N PHE A 53 -1.68 -4.96 19.00
CA PHE A 53 -0.46 -4.22 18.66
C PHE A 53 -0.75 -3.11 17.67
N ASP A 54 -1.54 -3.36 16.62
CA ASP A 54 -1.89 -2.36 15.62
C ASP A 54 -2.52 -1.10 16.24
N LEU A 55 -3.43 -1.30 17.20
CA LEU A 55 -4.08 -0.22 17.94
C LEU A 55 -3.08 0.53 18.81
N GLU A 56 -2.32 -0.19 19.64
CA GLU A 56 -1.36 0.38 20.58
C GLU A 56 -0.28 1.20 19.86
N SER A 57 0.29 0.65 18.79
CA SER A 57 1.41 1.25 18.07
C SER A 57 1.02 2.46 17.22
N ARG A 58 -0.26 2.58 16.83
CA ARG A 58 -0.76 3.73 16.07
C ARG A 58 -1.26 4.85 16.98
N VAL A 59 -2.03 4.50 18.01
CA VAL A 59 -2.56 5.49 18.96
C VAL A 59 -1.50 5.93 19.98
N ASN A 60 -0.42 5.14 20.16
CA ASN A 60 0.65 5.38 21.12
C ASN A 60 0.18 5.42 22.59
N VAL A 61 -0.82 4.61 22.92
CA VAL A 61 -1.34 4.43 24.28
C VAL A 61 -1.56 2.95 24.56
N SER A 62 -1.54 2.55 25.84
CA SER A 62 -1.83 1.17 26.24
C SER A 62 -3.31 0.85 26.13
N SER A 63 -3.64 -0.34 25.63
CA SER A 63 -5.02 -0.84 25.55
C SER A 63 -6.06 0.09 24.88
N PRO A 64 -5.79 0.73 23.72
CA PRO A 64 -6.77 1.56 23.06
C PRO A 64 -7.90 0.73 22.44
N THR A 65 -9.07 1.33 22.30
CA THR A 65 -10.18 0.77 21.53
C THR A 65 -10.13 1.21 20.06
N ILE A 66 -10.91 0.56 19.20
CA ILE A 66 -11.12 1.03 17.80
C ILE A 66 -11.66 2.46 17.77
N GLN A 67 -12.51 2.84 18.74
CA GLN A 67 -13.03 4.21 18.83
C GLN A 67 -11.93 5.23 19.18
N ASP A 68 -10.98 4.85 20.03
CA ASP A 68 -9.81 5.69 20.31
C ASP A 68 -8.94 5.87 19.06
N TYR A 69 -8.75 4.80 18.27
CA TYR A 69 -8.05 4.87 16.99
C TYR A 69 -8.77 5.78 15.98
N ILE A 70 -10.08 5.60 15.79
CA ILE A 70 -10.88 6.44 14.89
C ILE A 70 -10.81 7.91 15.31
N LYS A 71 -10.94 8.19 16.61
CA LYS A 71 -10.79 9.54 17.16
C LYS A 71 -9.38 10.08 16.90
N PHE A 72 -8.35 9.25 17.05
CA PHE A 72 -6.97 9.65 16.79
C PHE A 72 -6.76 10.03 15.32
N ILE A 73 -7.07 9.15 14.36
CA ILE A 73 -6.80 9.41 12.94
C ILE A 73 -7.59 10.61 12.41
N THR A 74 -8.82 10.82 12.88
CA THR A 74 -9.63 11.97 12.44
C THR A 74 -9.07 13.31 12.91
N GLN A 75 -8.35 13.33 14.04
CA GLN A 75 -7.61 14.52 14.49
C GLN A 75 -6.39 14.84 13.62
N GLN A 76 -5.95 13.92 12.76
CA GLN A 76 -4.75 14.10 11.92
C GLN A 76 -5.06 14.65 10.54
N ILE A 77 -6.34 14.73 10.19
CA ILE A 77 -6.82 15.32 8.93
C ILE A 77 -6.49 16.82 8.91
N LEU A 78 -6.00 17.27 7.76
CA LEU A 78 -5.72 18.67 7.47
C LEU A 78 -6.64 19.18 6.37
N THR A 79 -6.82 20.50 6.34
CA THR A 79 -7.47 21.19 5.23
C THR A 79 -6.45 21.45 4.13
N TRP A 80 -6.84 21.23 2.88
CA TRP A 80 -6.05 21.64 1.72
C TRP A 80 -5.90 23.17 1.66
N ASP A 81 -4.67 23.65 1.70
CA ASP A 81 -4.32 25.04 1.45
C ASP A 81 -3.86 25.25 0.00
N GLU A 82 -3.47 26.47 -0.36
CA GLU A 82 -3.04 26.81 -1.73
C GLU A 82 -1.79 26.01 -2.14
N GLU A 83 -0.80 25.89 -1.25
CA GLU A 83 0.47 25.22 -1.54
C GLU A 83 0.28 23.71 -1.76
N SER A 84 -0.38 23.03 -0.82
CA SER A 84 -0.66 21.59 -0.91
C SER A 84 -1.60 21.26 -2.08
N SER A 85 -2.61 22.11 -2.33
CA SER A 85 -3.50 21.96 -3.49
C SER A 85 -2.75 22.11 -4.80
N GLN A 86 -1.82 23.07 -4.90
CA GLN A 86 -1.02 23.30 -6.10
C GLN A 86 -0.02 22.17 -6.34
N ALA A 87 0.59 21.62 -5.28
CA ALA A 87 1.45 20.45 -5.37
C ALA A 87 0.69 19.23 -5.92
N MET A 88 -0.50 18.93 -5.39
CA MET A 88 -1.34 17.85 -5.92
C MET A 88 -1.83 18.12 -7.35
N THR A 89 -2.19 19.36 -7.67
CA THR A 89 -2.58 19.76 -9.03
C THR A 89 -1.46 19.44 -10.01
N SER A 90 -0.24 19.87 -9.69
CA SER A 90 0.94 19.66 -10.53
C SER A 90 1.28 18.17 -10.68
N CYS A 91 1.11 17.39 -9.59
CA CYS A 91 1.28 15.95 -9.60
C CYS A 91 0.28 15.24 -10.53
N ILE A 92 -1.01 15.56 -10.44
CA ILE A 92 -2.06 14.97 -11.26
C ILE A 92 -1.89 15.39 -12.73
N GLU A 93 -1.54 16.65 -12.99
CA GLU A 93 -1.22 17.14 -14.34
C GLU A 93 -0.02 16.41 -14.94
N PHE A 94 1.03 16.18 -14.16
CA PHE A 94 2.18 15.40 -14.58
C PHE A 94 1.77 13.99 -15.01
N ILE A 95 0.98 13.28 -14.19
CA ILE A 95 0.49 11.93 -14.51
C ILE A 95 -0.38 11.92 -15.77
N ASN A 96 -1.30 12.88 -15.89
CA ASN A 96 -2.20 13.02 -17.04
C ASN A 96 -1.51 13.38 -18.36
N THR A 97 -0.25 13.82 -18.32
CA THR A 97 0.49 14.27 -19.50
C THR A 97 1.64 13.34 -19.81
N THR A 98 2.54 13.14 -18.85
CA THR A 98 3.76 12.36 -19.03
C THR A 98 3.49 10.87 -19.06
N CYS A 99 2.52 10.42 -18.25
CA CYS A 99 2.20 9.00 -18.07
C CYS A 99 0.93 8.57 -18.84
N LEU A 100 0.43 9.41 -19.75
CA LEU A 100 -0.87 9.23 -20.40
C LEU A 100 -1.02 7.87 -21.11
N GLU A 101 0.04 7.40 -21.76
CA GLU A 101 0.06 6.12 -22.46
C GLU A 101 -0.22 4.95 -21.50
N GLN A 102 0.55 4.85 -20.41
CA GLN A 102 0.36 3.85 -19.36
C GLN A 102 -1.01 4.02 -18.69
N LEU A 103 -1.35 5.26 -18.33
CA LEU A 103 -2.59 5.59 -17.63
C LEU A 103 -3.84 5.20 -18.41
N SER A 104 -3.82 5.38 -19.74
CA SER A 104 -4.95 5.08 -20.62
C SER A 104 -5.34 3.59 -20.65
N LEU A 105 -4.42 2.71 -20.23
CA LEU A 105 -4.64 1.26 -20.12
C LEU A 105 -5.42 0.88 -18.86
N LEU A 106 -5.54 1.78 -17.89
CA LEU A 106 -5.98 1.44 -16.54
C LEU A 106 -7.45 1.79 -16.29
N THR A 107 -8.16 0.88 -15.64
CA THR A 107 -9.53 1.08 -15.17
C THR A 107 -9.56 1.24 -13.66
N TYR A 108 -10.07 2.38 -13.22
CA TYR A 108 -10.21 2.78 -11.83
C TYR A 108 -11.69 2.89 -11.45
N PRO A 109 -12.04 2.96 -10.15
CA PRO A 109 -13.33 3.48 -9.71
C PRO A 109 -13.61 4.86 -10.36
N LEU A 110 -14.89 5.19 -10.58
CA LEU A 110 -15.26 6.49 -11.17
C LEU A 110 -14.84 7.68 -10.30
N GLN A 111 -14.71 7.45 -8.99
CA GLN A 111 -14.34 8.47 -8.02
C GLN A 111 -13.23 7.93 -7.12
N ILE A 112 -12.16 8.69 -6.99
CA ILE A 112 -11.05 8.49 -6.06
C ILE A 112 -10.99 9.72 -5.16
N TYR A 113 -10.92 9.52 -3.86
CA TYR A 113 -10.79 10.57 -2.87
C TYR A 113 -9.35 10.66 -2.37
N VAL A 114 -8.84 11.87 -2.21
CA VAL A 114 -7.53 12.11 -1.60
C VAL A 114 -7.71 12.91 -0.32
N VAL A 115 -7.23 12.32 0.78
CA VAL A 115 -7.24 12.93 2.11
C VAL A 115 -5.86 13.46 2.43
N LEU A 116 -5.77 14.68 2.94
CA LEU A 116 -4.54 15.26 3.47
C LEU A 116 -4.46 15.02 4.98
N THR A 117 -3.33 14.53 5.48
CA THR A 117 -3.07 14.38 6.91
C THR A 117 -1.76 15.02 7.34
N ASN A 118 -1.57 15.18 8.65
CA ASN A 118 -0.28 15.58 9.22
C ASN A 118 0.74 14.42 9.28
N GLY A 119 0.36 13.21 8.87
CA GLY A 119 1.21 12.02 8.80
C GLY A 119 1.34 11.22 10.10
N LYS A 120 0.79 11.67 11.23
CA LYS A 120 0.88 10.92 12.50
C LYS A 120 0.03 9.66 12.53
N ASP A 121 -0.95 9.55 11.65
CA ASP A 121 -1.86 8.42 11.51
C ASP A 121 -1.15 7.13 11.05
N GLU A 122 -0.15 7.22 10.15
CA GLU A 122 0.65 6.08 9.68
C GLU A 122 2.16 6.44 9.57
N ASN A 123 2.71 7.16 10.55
CA ASN A 123 4.14 7.50 10.63
C ASN A 123 4.76 8.13 9.36
N ASN A 124 4.02 9.01 8.71
CA ASN A 124 4.32 9.69 7.44
C ASN A 124 4.32 8.80 6.19
N ALA A 125 3.81 7.57 6.26
CA ALA A 125 3.52 6.77 5.08
C ALA A 125 2.22 7.26 4.41
N ALA A 126 2.20 7.25 3.08
CA ALA A 126 0.95 7.25 2.33
C ALA A 126 0.38 5.82 2.37
N TYR A 127 -0.94 5.72 2.20
CA TYR A 127 -1.65 4.45 2.21
C TYR A 127 -3.04 4.62 1.62
N CYS A 128 -3.68 3.51 1.25
CA CYS A 128 -5.08 3.51 0.82
C CYS A 128 -6.03 2.97 1.89
N ARG A 129 -7.25 3.49 1.88
CA ARG A 129 -8.39 3.02 2.68
C ARG A 129 -9.55 2.69 1.74
N ASN A 130 -10.35 1.69 2.12
CA ASN A 130 -11.45 1.20 1.28
C ASN A 130 -10.97 0.88 -0.17
N GLU A 131 -11.89 1.01 -1.14
CA GLU A 131 -11.62 0.80 -2.57
C GLU A 131 -11.19 2.07 -3.32
N SER A 132 -11.28 3.25 -2.69
CA SER A 132 -11.20 4.52 -3.43
C SER A 132 -10.60 5.70 -2.65
N VAL A 133 -10.01 5.50 -1.47
CA VAL A 133 -9.43 6.59 -0.67
C VAL A 133 -7.92 6.44 -0.66
N ILE A 134 -7.20 7.49 -1.06
CA ILE A 134 -5.76 7.63 -0.90
C ILE A 134 -5.51 8.65 0.22
N VAL A 135 -4.71 8.28 1.22
CA VAL A 135 -4.34 9.16 2.32
C VAL A 135 -2.90 9.62 2.13
N MET A 136 -2.71 10.94 2.04
CA MET A 136 -1.43 11.57 1.74
C MET A 136 -0.98 12.46 2.91
N PRO A 137 0.11 12.12 3.61
CA PRO A 137 0.74 13.02 4.56
C PRO A 137 1.26 14.30 3.89
N LEU A 138 1.10 15.45 4.56
CA LEU A 138 1.58 16.75 4.06
C LEU A 138 3.07 16.73 3.68
N ARG A 139 3.90 16.01 4.45
CA ARG A 139 5.33 15.84 4.17
C ARG A 139 5.59 15.19 2.80
N ILE A 140 4.75 14.23 2.40
CA ILE A 140 4.82 13.59 1.08
C ILE A 140 4.31 14.55 0.01
N VAL A 141 3.17 15.22 0.26
CA VAL A 141 2.57 16.17 -0.69
C VAL A 141 3.52 17.30 -1.06
N LEU A 142 4.25 17.86 -0.08
CA LEU A 142 5.24 18.90 -0.33
C LEU A 142 6.64 18.34 -0.68
N GLY A 143 6.75 17.01 -0.79
CA GLY A 143 7.99 16.29 -1.06
C GLY A 143 8.30 16.18 -2.56
N ARG A 144 9.58 15.98 -2.88
CA ARG A 144 10.06 15.88 -4.27
C ARG A 144 9.56 14.66 -5.04
N ASN A 145 9.16 13.60 -4.32
CA ASN A 145 8.78 12.32 -4.91
C ASN A 145 7.25 12.12 -5.00
N ILE A 146 6.45 13.19 -4.82
CA ILE A 146 4.99 13.11 -4.77
C ILE A 146 4.39 12.31 -5.94
N SER A 147 4.84 12.52 -7.18
CA SER A 147 4.30 11.81 -8.35
C SER A 147 4.63 10.33 -8.38
N GLN A 148 5.82 9.95 -7.91
CA GLN A 148 6.18 8.53 -7.81
C GLN A 148 5.37 7.84 -6.70
N ILE A 149 5.22 8.49 -5.55
CA ILE A 149 4.43 7.94 -4.44
C ILE A 149 2.94 7.90 -4.81
N PHE A 150 2.40 8.94 -5.44
CA PHE A 150 1.01 8.92 -5.86
C PHE A 150 0.73 7.87 -6.96
N ALA A 151 1.70 7.60 -7.85
CA ALA A 151 1.60 6.48 -8.78
C ALA A 151 1.61 5.11 -8.06
N HIS A 152 2.39 4.99 -6.99
CA HIS A 152 2.39 3.82 -6.11
C HIS A 152 1.02 3.64 -5.43
N GLU A 153 0.44 4.69 -4.83
CA GLU A 153 -0.90 4.60 -4.23
C GLU A 153 -2.00 4.30 -5.26
N LEU A 154 -1.88 4.85 -6.47
CA LEU A 154 -2.78 4.52 -7.57
C LEU A 154 -2.67 3.03 -7.97
N PHE A 155 -1.55 2.35 -7.74
CA PHE A 155 -1.49 0.90 -7.93
C PHE A 155 -2.44 0.19 -6.97
N HIS A 156 -2.43 0.54 -5.68
CA HIS A 156 -3.29 -0.11 -4.68
C HIS A 156 -4.78 0.06 -4.97
N ILE A 157 -5.19 1.26 -5.41
CA ILE A 157 -6.58 1.47 -5.85
C ILE A 157 -6.89 0.62 -7.10
N TRP A 158 -5.98 0.59 -8.08
CA TRP A 158 -6.18 -0.16 -9.31
C TRP A 158 -6.22 -1.68 -9.08
N SER A 159 -5.28 -2.23 -8.31
CA SER A 159 -5.10 -3.66 -8.09
C SER A 159 -6.26 -4.27 -7.30
N LYS A 160 -6.88 -3.48 -6.40
CA LYS A 160 -8.05 -3.88 -5.60
C LYS A 160 -9.38 -3.71 -6.35
N TRP A 161 -9.40 -2.95 -7.44
CA TRP A 161 -10.65 -2.73 -8.18
C TRP A 161 -11.17 -4.03 -8.79
N HIS A 162 -12.48 -4.28 -8.66
CA HIS A 162 -13.10 -5.58 -8.96
C HIS A 162 -12.84 -6.09 -10.39
N THR A 163 -12.62 -5.20 -11.36
CA THR A 163 -12.29 -5.58 -12.75
C THR A 163 -10.85 -6.03 -12.96
N ASN A 164 -9.97 -5.82 -11.98
CA ASN A 164 -8.53 -6.02 -12.10
C ASN A 164 -8.00 -7.15 -11.22
N LEU A 165 -8.85 -7.83 -10.45
CA LEU A 165 -8.43 -8.88 -9.50
C LEU A 165 -7.68 -10.03 -10.18
N THR A 166 -8.10 -10.46 -11.37
CA THR A 166 -7.39 -11.49 -12.14
C THR A 166 -6.00 -11.01 -12.58
N ILE A 167 -5.91 -9.75 -13.04
CA ILE A 167 -4.64 -9.15 -13.47
C ILE A 167 -3.70 -9.03 -12.26
N ARG A 168 -4.22 -8.66 -11.09
CA ARG A 168 -3.47 -8.64 -9.84
C ARG A 168 -2.90 -10.02 -9.51
N ASP A 169 -3.70 -11.08 -9.59
CA ASP A 169 -3.25 -12.46 -9.35
C ASP A 169 -2.13 -12.86 -10.35
N GLU A 170 -2.25 -12.46 -11.62
CA GLU A 170 -1.20 -12.69 -12.64
C GLU A 170 0.08 -11.89 -12.36
N LEU A 171 -0.04 -10.63 -11.94
CA LEU A 171 1.10 -9.80 -11.55
C LEU A 171 1.84 -10.39 -10.35
N TYR A 172 1.10 -10.87 -9.34
CA TYR A 172 1.67 -11.56 -8.19
C TYR A 172 2.44 -12.82 -8.63
N ALA A 173 1.85 -13.63 -9.52
CA ALA A 173 2.49 -14.81 -10.05
C ALA A 173 3.77 -14.48 -10.85
N SER A 174 3.81 -13.33 -11.52
CA SER A 174 4.98 -12.89 -12.30
C SER A 174 6.24 -12.65 -11.44
N ILE A 175 6.06 -12.43 -10.13
CA ILE A 175 7.12 -12.26 -9.13
C ILE A 175 7.18 -13.43 -8.13
N GLY A 176 6.59 -14.58 -8.47
CA GLY A 176 6.70 -15.84 -7.71
C GLY A 176 5.65 -16.05 -6.63
N TYR A 177 4.67 -15.15 -6.48
CA TYR A 177 3.60 -15.31 -5.49
C TYR A 177 2.36 -15.97 -6.11
N HIS A 178 1.90 -17.05 -5.49
CA HIS A 178 0.77 -17.82 -5.94
C HIS A 178 -0.35 -17.79 -4.91
N LYS A 179 -1.59 -17.71 -5.39
CA LYS A 179 -2.77 -17.71 -4.53
C LYS A 179 -2.91 -19.04 -3.82
N ILE A 180 -3.20 -18.99 -2.53
CA ILE A 180 -3.57 -20.17 -1.77
C ILE A 180 -5.02 -20.55 -2.16
N PRO A 181 -5.33 -21.84 -2.38
CA PRO A 181 -6.68 -22.24 -2.75
C PRO A 181 -7.75 -21.76 -1.75
N VAL A 182 -8.87 -21.23 -2.25
CA VAL A 182 -9.86 -20.50 -1.44
C VAL A 182 -10.55 -21.41 -0.42
N GLU A 183 -10.65 -22.70 -0.71
CA GLU A 183 -11.16 -23.73 0.18
C GLU A 183 -10.24 -24.01 1.39
N LYS A 184 -8.99 -23.54 1.34
CA LYS A 184 -8.05 -23.61 2.46
C LYS A 184 -8.23 -22.35 3.30
N SER A 185 -9.07 -22.44 4.33
CA SER A 185 -9.19 -21.37 5.33
C SER A 185 -7.96 -21.41 6.24
N ILE A 186 -7.06 -20.45 6.09
CA ILE A 186 -5.87 -20.34 6.94
C ILE A 186 -6.06 -19.19 7.91
N GLU A 187 -5.96 -19.52 9.20
CA GLU A 187 -5.96 -18.54 10.26
C GLU A 187 -4.55 -18.05 10.58
N PHE A 188 -4.44 -16.80 11.01
CA PHE A 188 -3.16 -16.27 11.48
C PHE A 188 -2.75 -16.98 12.78
N PRO A 189 -1.49 -17.45 12.93
CA PRO A 189 -1.09 -18.27 14.07
C PRO A 189 -1.42 -17.63 15.42
N ALA A 190 -2.12 -18.38 16.28
CA ALA A 190 -2.57 -17.91 17.59
C ALA A 190 -1.41 -17.38 18.47
N SER A 191 -0.23 -18.00 18.35
CA SER A 191 1.00 -17.62 19.07
C SER A 191 1.54 -16.24 18.67
N LEU A 192 1.21 -15.76 17.46
CA LEU A 192 1.67 -14.48 16.92
C LEU A 192 0.61 -13.38 16.96
N GLN A 193 -0.64 -13.69 17.30
CA GLN A 193 -1.76 -12.74 17.24
C GLN A 193 -1.51 -11.44 17.99
N LYS A 194 -0.85 -11.50 19.16
CA LYS A 194 -0.57 -10.33 20.00
C LYS A 194 0.43 -9.35 19.40
N ILE A 195 1.22 -9.78 18.42
CA ILE A 195 2.23 -8.98 17.74
C ILE A 195 1.94 -8.85 16.24
N LYS A 196 0.79 -9.32 15.75
CA LYS A 196 0.41 -9.19 14.34
C LYS A 196 0.37 -7.71 13.96
N MET A 197 0.90 -7.38 12.79
CA MET A 197 0.79 -6.04 12.22
C MET A 197 -0.01 -6.12 10.92
N THR A 198 -0.83 -5.11 10.66
CA THR A 198 -1.70 -5.04 9.47
C THR A 198 -1.20 -3.95 8.53
N ASN A 199 -1.06 -4.27 7.24
CA ASN A 199 -0.77 -3.32 6.17
C ASN A 199 -2.12 -2.77 5.62
N PRO A 200 -2.34 -1.45 5.56
CA PRO A 200 -3.55 -0.87 4.97
C PRO A 200 -3.80 -1.25 3.50
N ASP A 201 -2.74 -1.44 2.72
CA ASP A 201 -2.84 -1.73 1.28
C ASP A 201 -2.99 -3.22 0.97
N ALA A 202 -2.63 -4.07 1.94
CA ALA A 202 -2.83 -5.51 1.90
C ALA A 202 -3.31 -6.06 3.25
N PRO A 203 -4.57 -5.78 3.67
CA PRO A 203 -5.05 -6.08 5.01
C PRO A 203 -5.29 -7.59 5.24
N PHE A 204 -5.49 -8.35 4.17
CA PHE A 204 -5.69 -9.80 4.23
C PHE A 204 -4.35 -10.54 4.20
N VAL A 205 -3.98 -11.10 5.35
CA VAL A 205 -2.82 -11.97 5.51
C VAL A 205 -3.12 -13.40 5.02
N LEU A 206 -2.07 -14.16 4.71
CA LEU A 206 -2.14 -15.59 4.41
C LEU A 206 -3.03 -15.97 3.21
N LYS A 207 -3.04 -15.14 2.17
CA LYS A 207 -3.75 -15.41 0.91
C LYS A 207 -2.86 -15.89 -0.23
N TYR A 208 -1.56 -15.70 -0.11
CA TYR A 208 -0.58 -16.03 -1.13
C TYR A 208 0.62 -16.72 -0.49
N TYR A 209 1.30 -17.56 -1.27
CA TYR A 209 2.57 -18.17 -0.90
C TYR A 209 3.59 -17.95 -2.01
N ILE A 210 4.86 -18.05 -1.66
CA ILE A 210 6.01 -18.07 -2.56
C ILE A 210 6.84 -19.31 -2.26
N GLU A 211 7.48 -19.90 -3.27
CA GLU A 211 8.40 -21.02 -3.08
C GLU A 211 9.82 -20.52 -2.84
N LEU A 212 10.37 -20.80 -1.65
CA LEU A 212 11.69 -20.32 -1.24
C LEU A 212 12.67 -21.47 -0.99
N GLU A 213 13.94 -21.23 -1.30
CA GLU A 213 15.05 -22.17 -1.09
C GLU A 213 15.98 -21.62 -0.01
N LYS A 214 16.22 -22.41 1.04
CA LYS A 214 17.09 -22.02 2.16
C LYS A 214 18.54 -21.86 1.71
N VAL A 215 19.18 -20.75 2.07
CA VAL A 215 20.60 -20.54 1.83
C VAL A 215 21.41 -21.68 2.44
N GLY A 216 22.29 -22.27 1.64
CA GLY A 216 23.16 -23.38 2.06
C GLY A 216 22.53 -24.77 1.99
N ASP A 217 21.22 -24.88 1.73
CA ASP A 217 20.58 -26.16 1.45
C ASP A 217 20.91 -26.61 0.02
N LYS A 218 21.66 -27.72 -0.10
CA LYS A 218 22.08 -28.29 -1.39
C LYS A 218 21.12 -29.35 -1.93
N SER A 219 20.05 -29.66 -1.20
CA SER A 219 19.06 -30.64 -1.65
C SER A 219 18.17 -30.11 -2.77
N GLY A 220 18.13 -28.79 -2.98
CA GLY A 220 17.19 -28.13 -3.88
C GLY A 220 15.76 -28.12 -3.34
N LYS A 221 15.57 -28.38 -2.03
CA LYS A 221 14.25 -28.33 -1.39
C LYS A 221 13.70 -26.91 -1.45
N LYS A 222 12.48 -26.81 -1.98
CA LYS A 222 11.64 -25.62 -1.93
C LYS A 222 10.67 -25.72 -0.76
N TYR A 223 10.39 -24.58 -0.16
CA TYR A 223 9.45 -24.43 0.93
C TYR A 223 8.35 -23.48 0.48
N LYS A 224 7.08 -23.88 0.63
CA LYS A 224 5.97 -22.93 0.48
C LYS A 224 5.98 -21.99 1.67
N CYS A 225 6.01 -20.70 1.37
CA CYS A 225 6.20 -19.66 2.37
C CYS A 225 5.17 -18.55 2.19
N THR A 226 4.45 -18.18 3.23
CA THR A 226 3.49 -17.06 3.18
C THR A 226 4.08 -15.81 3.85
N PRO A 227 3.96 -14.62 3.24
CA PRO A 227 4.40 -13.39 3.86
C PRO A 227 3.53 -13.05 5.08
N ILE A 228 4.16 -12.57 6.14
CA ILE A 228 3.51 -12.02 7.33
C ILE A 228 4.22 -10.77 7.81
N LEU A 229 3.45 -9.92 8.50
CA LEU A 229 3.97 -8.80 9.26
C LEU A 229 3.67 -9.03 10.73
N HIS A 230 4.71 -8.92 11.55
CA HIS A 230 4.57 -8.93 12.99
C HIS A 230 5.58 -7.99 13.63
N ALA A 231 5.34 -7.60 14.86
CA ALA A 231 6.29 -6.84 15.65
C ALA A 231 7.38 -7.76 16.20
N SER A 232 8.58 -7.21 16.36
CA SER A 232 9.70 -7.90 17.02
C SER A 232 9.47 -8.13 18.53
N ARG A 233 8.51 -7.41 19.12
CA ARG A 233 8.11 -7.44 20.53
C ARG A 233 6.74 -6.78 20.72
N LEU A 234 6.17 -6.90 21.92
CA LEU A 234 4.99 -6.11 22.30
C LEU A 234 5.31 -4.61 22.27
N PHE A 235 4.30 -3.79 22.02
CA PHE A 235 4.47 -2.34 21.92
C PHE A 235 4.93 -1.74 23.25
N ASP A 236 5.91 -0.85 23.19
CA ASP A 236 6.39 -0.09 24.35
C ASP A 236 6.76 1.35 23.93
N PRO A 237 5.93 2.35 24.24
CA PRO A 237 6.20 3.73 23.81
C PRO A 237 7.50 4.32 24.40
N GLN A 238 8.12 3.67 25.40
CA GLN A 238 9.44 4.08 25.91
C GLN A 238 10.59 3.64 25.00
N ILE A 239 10.39 2.59 24.19
CA ILE A 239 11.38 2.11 23.21
C ILE A 239 11.27 2.93 21.93
N SER A 240 10.07 3.03 21.37
CA SER A 240 9.77 3.88 20.21
C SER A 240 8.27 4.08 20.06
N THR A 241 7.89 5.26 19.57
CA THR A 241 6.53 5.62 19.13
C THR A 241 6.32 5.45 17.62
N ASN A 242 7.38 5.10 16.89
CA ASN A 242 7.30 4.78 15.46
C ASN A 242 7.13 3.27 15.30
N PHE A 243 5.97 2.82 14.82
CA PHE A 243 5.70 1.38 14.70
C PHE A 243 6.64 0.69 13.69
N PHE A 244 7.22 1.43 12.73
CA PHE A 244 8.20 0.87 11.79
C PHE A 244 9.45 0.32 12.49
N ASP A 245 9.81 0.85 13.67
CA ASP A 245 10.95 0.37 14.44
C ASP A 245 10.71 -1.02 15.05
N TYR A 246 9.44 -1.47 15.07
CA TYR A 246 9.06 -2.80 15.53
C TYR A 246 8.83 -3.78 14.39
N LEU A 247 8.60 -3.29 13.17
CA LEU A 247 8.12 -4.06 12.03
C LEU A 247 9.11 -5.15 11.63
N VAL A 248 8.63 -6.40 11.62
CA VAL A 248 9.31 -7.55 11.04
C VAL A 248 8.48 -8.05 9.87
N ALA A 249 9.04 -7.90 8.67
CA ALA A 249 8.53 -8.53 7.45
C ALA A 249 9.30 -9.83 7.21
N THR A 250 8.58 -10.95 7.19
CA THR A 250 9.17 -12.28 7.04
C THR A 250 8.16 -13.23 6.42
N THR A 251 8.53 -14.51 6.27
CA THR A 251 7.60 -15.56 5.86
C THR A 251 7.50 -16.68 6.88
N LEU A 252 6.33 -17.32 6.92
CA LEU A 252 6.11 -18.59 7.60
C LEU A 252 6.20 -19.74 6.61
N ILE A 253 6.87 -20.83 6.98
CA ILE A 253 6.85 -22.07 6.21
C ILE A 253 5.49 -22.75 6.41
N LEU A 254 4.89 -23.16 5.30
CA LEU A 254 3.60 -23.83 5.23
C LEU A 254 3.77 -25.34 5.06
N ASP A 255 2.76 -26.09 5.47
CA ASP A 255 2.55 -27.46 5.02
C ASP A 255 2.23 -27.51 3.51
N ASP A 256 2.76 -28.50 2.80
CA ASP A 256 2.65 -28.58 1.35
C ASP A 256 1.23 -28.90 0.86
N GLU A 257 0.40 -29.57 1.67
CA GLU A 257 -0.96 -30.00 1.30
C GLU A 257 -2.05 -29.13 1.92
N SER A 258 -1.91 -28.78 3.20
CA SER A 258 -2.90 -27.98 3.92
C SER A 258 -2.72 -26.47 3.69
N TYR A 259 -1.50 -26.02 3.36
CA TYR A 259 -1.10 -24.61 3.35
C TYR A 259 -1.18 -23.92 4.72
N GLU A 260 -1.42 -24.66 5.81
CA GLU A 260 -1.37 -24.11 7.15
C GLU A 260 0.08 -23.87 7.57
N PRO A 261 0.38 -22.82 8.37
CA PRO A 261 1.70 -22.65 8.96
C PRO A 261 2.10 -23.90 9.75
N LEU A 262 3.34 -24.37 9.57
CA LEU A 262 3.85 -25.53 10.29
C LEU A 262 3.84 -25.29 11.80
N GLU A 263 3.53 -26.33 12.57
CA GLU A 263 3.66 -26.34 14.03
C GLU A 263 4.76 -27.33 14.47
N PRO A 264 5.78 -26.91 15.26
CA PRO A 264 5.99 -25.54 15.75
C PRO A 264 6.30 -24.55 14.62
N ILE A 265 5.91 -23.27 14.80
CA ILE A 265 6.14 -22.19 13.83
C ILE A 265 7.59 -22.16 13.34
N GLN A 266 7.74 -22.20 12.02
CA GLN A 266 9.03 -22.06 11.34
C GLN A 266 9.00 -20.86 10.41
N TYR A 267 10.04 -20.02 10.52
CA TYR A 267 10.25 -18.88 9.65
C TYR A 267 11.23 -19.23 8.53
N LEU A 268 11.09 -18.55 7.40
CA LEU A 268 12.16 -18.41 6.42
C LEU A 268 12.22 -16.94 6.02
N SER A 269 13.18 -16.19 6.57
CA SER A 269 13.29 -14.78 6.23
C SER A 269 13.75 -14.58 4.78
N TYR A 270 13.43 -13.42 4.21
CA TYR A 270 13.80 -13.09 2.83
C TYR A 270 15.31 -13.11 2.59
N THR A 271 16.13 -12.80 3.60
CA THR A 271 17.60 -12.82 3.52
C THR A 271 18.19 -14.22 3.64
N GLU A 272 17.46 -15.17 4.21
CA GLU A 272 17.81 -16.58 4.30
C GLU A 272 17.29 -17.39 3.10
N ALA A 273 16.56 -16.75 2.20
CA ALA A 273 16.02 -17.35 0.98
C ALA A 273 16.89 -16.98 -0.23
N SER A 274 17.61 -17.96 -0.76
CA SER A 274 18.60 -17.78 -1.84
C SER A 274 17.97 -17.39 -3.19
N ASN A 275 16.71 -17.71 -3.40
CA ASN A 275 15.98 -17.49 -4.65
C ASN A 275 14.95 -16.36 -4.55
N PHE A 276 14.83 -15.64 -3.44
CA PHE A 276 13.80 -14.62 -3.25
C PHE A 276 13.97 -13.45 -4.24
N PHE A 277 15.11 -12.77 -4.21
CA PHE A 277 15.38 -11.65 -5.11
C PHE A 277 15.53 -12.06 -6.59
N HIS A 278 15.82 -13.34 -6.87
CA HIS A 278 15.76 -13.85 -8.24
C HIS A 278 14.32 -13.87 -8.79
N GLN A 279 13.32 -14.04 -7.92
CA GLN A 279 11.90 -14.04 -8.31
C GLN A 279 11.35 -12.62 -8.40
N ILE A 280 11.57 -11.79 -7.37
CA ILE A 280 10.98 -10.45 -7.29
C ILE A 280 11.79 -9.36 -8.01
N GLY A 281 13.04 -9.65 -8.38
CA GLY A 281 14.01 -8.70 -8.89
C GLY A 281 14.60 -7.79 -7.80
N TYR A 282 15.37 -6.78 -8.22
CA TYR A 282 16.20 -5.94 -7.35
C TYR A 282 15.83 -4.44 -7.41
N ASN A 283 14.61 -4.12 -7.88
CA ASN A 283 14.18 -2.72 -8.04
C ASN A 283 13.73 -2.05 -6.74
N THR A 284 13.41 -2.83 -5.70
CA THR A 284 12.97 -2.31 -4.40
C THR A 284 13.51 -3.18 -3.25
N ASN A 285 13.69 -2.54 -2.10
CA ASN A 285 13.94 -3.21 -0.83
C ASN A 285 12.70 -3.21 0.07
N TYR A 286 11.57 -2.67 -0.40
CA TYR A 286 10.31 -2.62 0.34
C TYR A 286 9.53 -3.93 0.15
N THR A 287 10.04 -5.00 0.76
CA THR A 287 9.60 -6.39 0.51
C THR A 287 8.55 -6.86 1.52
N ILE A 288 7.75 -5.94 2.07
CA ILE A 288 6.84 -6.26 3.17
C ILE A 288 5.66 -7.14 2.70
N HIS A 289 5.22 -6.97 1.44
CA HIS A 289 4.14 -7.74 0.81
C HIS A 289 4.31 -7.72 -0.72
N PRO A 290 3.84 -8.72 -1.49
CA PRO A 290 3.86 -8.67 -2.97
C PRO A 290 3.15 -7.43 -3.53
N GLU A 291 2.13 -6.93 -2.84
CA GLU A 291 1.43 -5.69 -3.18
C GLU A 291 2.41 -4.50 -3.27
N GLU A 292 3.27 -4.32 -2.27
CA GLU A 292 4.24 -3.22 -2.22
C GLU A 292 5.35 -3.36 -3.26
N ILE A 293 5.82 -4.60 -3.46
CA ILE A 293 6.83 -4.91 -4.46
C ILE A 293 6.31 -4.50 -5.84
N LEU A 294 5.06 -4.85 -6.15
CA LEU A 294 4.45 -4.50 -7.42
C LEU A 294 4.07 -3.02 -7.51
N ALA A 295 3.65 -2.38 -6.42
CA ALA A 295 3.36 -0.95 -6.39
C ALA A 295 4.61 -0.12 -6.75
N ASP A 296 5.78 -0.49 -6.22
CA ASP A 296 7.05 0.14 -6.60
C ASP A 296 7.41 -0.09 -8.07
N ASN A 297 7.29 -1.34 -8.56
CA ASN A 297 7.57 -1.63 -9.96
C ASN A 297 6.56 -0.96 -10.92
N PHE A 298 5.30 -0.86 -10.51
CA PHE A 298 4.25 -0.14 -11.23
C PHE A 298 4.55 1.35 -11.27
N ALA A 299 4.99 1.96 -10.17
CA ALA A 299 5.39 3.36 -10.17
C ALA A 299 6.57 3.61 -11.12
N LEU A 300 7.54 2.68 -11.19
CA LEU A 300 8.63 2.77 -12.18
C LEU A 300 8.11 2.69 -13.62
N TRP A 301 7.19 1.77 -13.91
CA TRP A 301 6.54 1.64 -15.22
C TRP A 301 5.73 2.88 -15.61
N MET A 302 4.83 3.31 -14.72
CA MET A 302 3.97 4.48 -14.90
C MET A 302 4.79 5.73 -15.21
N MET A 303 5.92 5.90 -14.51
CA MET A 303 6.82 7.05 -14.66
C MET A 303 7.81 6.91 -15.84
N LYS A 304 7.66 5.87 -16.69
CA LYS A 304 8.53 5.55 -17.83
C LYS A 304 10.02 5.41 -17.45
N LYS A 305 10.30 4.98 -16.22
CA LYS A 305 11.68 4.72 -15.74
C LYS A 305 12.20 3.36 -16.19
N ASP A 306 11.32 2.48 -16.68
CA ASP A 306 11.65 1.19 -17.31
C ASP A 306 12.62 1.32 -18.49
N GLN A 307 12.60 2.48 -19.16
CA GLN A 307 13.48 2.82 -20.29
C GLN A 307 14.85 3.36 -19.83
N SER A 308 15.09 3.50 -18.53
CA SER A 308 16.39 3.92 -17.99
C SER A 308 17.35 2.74 -17.93
N ALA A 309 18.55 2.90 -18.50
CA ALA A 309 19.64 1.93 -18.45
C ALA A 309 20.18 1.64 -17.02
N THR A 310 19.57 2.22 -15.98
CA THR A 310 20.02 2.17 -14.59
C THR A 310 19.15 1.30 -13.67
N LEU A 311 18.02 0.75 -14.16
CA LEU A 311 17.20 -0.14 -13.32
C LEU A 311 17.92 -1.48 -13.10
N ALA A 312 17.87 -1.98 -11.87
CA ALA A 312 18.53 -3.22 -11.49
C ALA A 312 17.82 -4.47 -12.08
N SER A 313 16.50 -4.42 -12.25
CA SER A 313 15.70 -5.49 -12.84
C SER A 313 14.63 -4.95 -13.80
N PRO A 314 15.02 -4.40 -14.97
CA PRO A 314 14.06 -3.90 -15.97
C PRO A 314 13.04 -4.95 -16.39
N ILE A 315 13.43 -6.23 -16.42
CA ILE A 315 12.57 -7.34 -16.84
C ILE A 315 11.31 -7.50 -15.98
N VAL A 316 11.36 -7.15 -14.69
CA VAL A 316 10.18 -7.20 -13.81
C VAL A 316 9.16 -6.16 -14.24
N VAL A 317 9.63 -4.96 -14.55
CA VAL A 317 8.80 -3.83 -14.99
C VAL A 317 8.21 -4.11 -16.39
N LEU A 318 9.00 -4.70 -17.29
CA LEU A 318 8.53 -5.11 -18.63
C LEU A 318 7.46 -6.21 -18.56
N ARG A 319 7.63 -7.24 -17.71
CA ARG A 319 6.62 -8.28 -17.52
C ARG A 319 5.30 -7.71 -16.98
N LEU A 320 5.39 -6.80 -16.00
CA LEU A 320 4.22 -6.09 -15.48
C LEU A 320 3.50 -5.33 -16.60
N ALA A 321 4.26 -4.60 -17.43
CA ALA A 321 3.71 -3.85 -18.56
C ALA A 321 3.01 -4.76 -19.58
N ASP A 322 3.61 -5.92 -19.90
CA ASP A 322 3.06 -6.89 -20.83
C ASP A 322 1.74 -7.48 -20.32
N ILE A 323 1.68 -7.85 -19.04
CA ILE A 323 0.47 -8.38 -18.38
C ILE A 323 -0.66 -7.35 -18.42
N ILE A 324 -0.38 -6.09 -18.03
CA ILE A 324 -1.39 -5.02 -18.06
C ILE A 324 -1.87 -4.77 -19.50
N SER A 325 -0.94 -4.71 -20.47
CA SER A 325 -1.26 -4.44 -21.87
C SER A 325 -2.07 -5.57 -22.54
N ALA A 326 -1.79 -6.83 -22.18
CA ALA A 326 -2.54 -7.98 -22.67
C ALA A 326 -4.00 -7.93 -22.17
N ALA A 327 -4.21 -7.64 -20.89
CA ALA A 327 -5.54 -7.56 -20.30
C ALA A 327 -6.43 -6.46 -20.91
N VAL A 328 -5.84 -5.39 -21.45
CA VAL A 328 -6.59 -4.34 -22.18
C VAL A 328 -7.06 -4.83 -23.55
N LYS A 329 -6.27 -5.65 -24.25
CA LYS A 329 -6.65 -6.20 -25.57
C LYS A 329 -7.85 -7.13 -25.45
N ASP A 330 -7.95 -7.91 -24.39
CA ASP A 330 -9.05 -8.85 -24.17
C ASP A 330 -10.39 -8.16 -23.81
N ARG A 331 -10.37 -6.86 -23.48
CA ARG A 331 -11.56 -6.05 -23.16
C ARG A 331 -12.16 -5.32 -24.36
N ASN A 332 -11.48 -5.26 -25.49
CA ASN A 332 -11.89 -4.54 -26.72
C ASN A 332 -12.26 -5.50 -27.84
#